data_AF-A0A917B301-F1
#
_entry.id   AF-A0A917B301-F1
#
_cell.length_a   1.000
_cell.length_b   1.000
_cell.length_c   1.000
_cell.angle_alpha   90.00
_cell.angle_beta   90.00
_cell.angle_gamma   90.00
#
_symmetry.space_group_name_H-M   'P 1'
#
loop_
_entity.id
_entity.type
_entity.pdbx_description
1 polymer ?
#
loop_
_entity_poly.entity_id
_entity_poly.type
_entity_poly.pdbx_seq_one_letter_code
_entity_poly.pdbx_strand_id
1 'polypeptide(L)'
;MSEFINGRAMAHAISQAARNAAGGKGHVDVKRHIDQAYYDRFLCRVFSEQDQRLLLKGGTRVLASVPSGRATKDIDLEAREHTLDAAIAMLRTRASVDLGDFLVFTYAGSRRAIGTNQPSVEAMQVKFDVLTGKDRLARKTLPTS
;
A
#
# COMPACT_ATOMS: atom_id res chain seq x y z
N MET A 1 20.39 -2.57 -3.68
CA MET A 1 20.18 -3.93 -4.23
C MET A 1 19.52 -4.77 -3.15
N SER A 2 18.49 -5.55 -3.50
CA SER A 2 17.81 -6.46 -2.56
C SER A 2 18.77 -7.49 -1.99
N GLU A 3 18.63 -7.82 -0.71
CA GLU A 3 19.29 -8.99 -0.11
C GLU A 3 18.63 -10.32 -0.55
N PHE A 4 17.45 -10.25 -1.18
CA PHE A 4 16.67 -11.42 -1.60
C PHE A 4 16.88 -11.74 -3.09
N ILE A 5 16.88 -13.04 -3.41
CA ILE A 5 17.08 -13.55 -4.77
C ILE A 5 15.85 -13.40 -5.68
N ASN A 6 14.65 -13.31 -5.10
CA ASN A 6 13.37 -13.11 -5.80
C ASN A 6 12.25 -12.70 -4.82
N GLY A 7 11.09 -12.33 -5.36
CA GLY A 7 9.92 -11.92 -4.56
C GLY A 7 9.38 -13.00 -3.63
N ARG A 8 9.51 -14.28 -4.00
CA ARG A 8 9.09 -15.40 -3.15
C ARG A 8 9.97 -15.55 -1.91
N ALA A 9 11.29 -15.40 -2.07
CA ALA A 9 12.25 -15.41 -0.97
C ALA A 9 11.98 -14.25 0.00
N MET A 10 11.69 -13.05 -0.53
CA MET A 10 11.28 -11.90 0.27
C MET A 10 9.96 -12.14 1.01
N ALA A 11 8.92 -12.61 0.32
CA ALA A 11 7.62 -12.91 0.93
C ALA A 11 7.71 -13.97 2.03
N HIS A 12 8.57 -14.98 1.81
CA HIS A 12 8.88 -16.00 2.80
C HIS A 12 9.60 -15.39 4.01
N ALA A 13 10.60 -14.52 3.78
CA ALA A 13 11.31 -13.83 4.87
C ALA A 13 10.37 -12.95 5.70
N ILE A 14 9.49 -12.17 5.06
CA ILE A 14 8.43 -11.39 5.74
C ILE A 14 7.54 -12.31 6.57
N SER A 15 7.09 -13.43 6.00
CA SER A 15 6.24 -14.39 6.70
C SER A 15 6.94 -15.02 7.91
N GLN A 16 8.23 -15.35 7.81
CA GLN A 16 9.01 -15.90 8.92
C GLN A 16 9.22 -14.86 10.02
N ALA A 17 9.61 -13.63 9.65
CA ALA A 17 9.75 -12.53 10.59
C ALA A 17 8.42 -12.25 11.32
N ALA A 18 7.30 -12.28 10.59
CA ALA A 18 5.96 -12.11 11.15
C ALA A 18 5.58 -13.22 12.14
N ARG A 19 5.92 -14.48 11.85
CA ARG A 19 5.70 -15.61 12.78
C ARG A 19 6.52 -15.45 14.05
N ASN A 20 7.78 -15.06 13.91
CA ASN A 20 8.67 -14.82 15.06
C ASN A 20 8.14 -13.67 15.92
N ALA A 21 7.72 -12.56 15.30
CA ALA A 21 7.14 -11.41 16.00
C ALA A 21 5.80 -11.73 16.68
N ALA A 22 4.99 -12.61 16.09
CA ALA A 22 3.74 -13.07 16.69
C ALA A 22 3.98 -13.92 17.96
N GLY A 23 5.18 -14.48 18.18
CA GLY A 23 5.55 -15.17 19.42
C GLY A 23 4.66 -16.39 19.73
N GLY A 24 4.25 -17.14 18.70
CA GLY A 24 3.36 -18.30 18.84
C GLY A 24 1.86 -17.96 18.95
N LYS A 25 1.48 -16.68 18.90
CA LYS A 25 0.08 -16.29 18.77
C LYS A 25 -0.47 -16.71 17.40
N GLY A 26 -1.78 -16.97 17.34
CA GLY A 26 -2.42 -17.65 16.21
C GLY A 26 -2.31 -16.93 14.86
N HIS A 27 -2.84 -17.56 13.81
CA HIS A 27 -2.77 -17.10 12.41
C HIS A 27 -3.14 -15.62 12.17
N VAL A 28 -4.03 -15.05 13.00
CA VAL A 28 -4.46 -13.65 12.90
C VAL A 28 -3.31 -12.67 13.17
N ASP A 29 -2.48 -12.96 14.16
CA ASP A 29 -1.36 -12.07 14.54
C ASP A 29 -0.24 -12.12 13.50
N VAL A 30 0.03 -13.31 12.95
CA VAL A 30 0.98 -13.47 11.82
C VAL A 30 0.52 -12.63 10.63
N LYS A 31 -0.76 -12.72 10.25
CA LYS A 31 -1.30 -11.94 9.14
C LYS A 31 -1.15 -10.43 9.40
N ARG A 32 -1.45 -9.98 10.62
CA ARG A 32 -1.29 -8.57 11.03
C ARG A 32 0.14 -8.07 10.85
N HIS A 33 1.14 -8.88 11.23
CA HIS A 33 2.54 -8.50 11.06
C HIS A 33 2.98 -8.47 9.58
N ILE A 34 2.51 -9.40 8.76
CA ILE A 34 2.75 -9.39 7.31
C ILE A 34 2.19 -8.11 6.68
N ASP A 35 0.94 -7.78 7.01
CA ASP A 35 0.29 -6.60 6.45
C ASP A 35 0.95 -5.30 6.93
N GLN A 36 1.40 -5.25 8.19
CA GLN A 36 2.19 -4.12 8.69
C GLN A 36 3.48 -3.93 7.90
N ALA A 37 4.19 -5.01 7.56
CA ALA A 37 5.40 -4.93 6.77
C ALA A 37 5.14 -4.37 5.36
N TYR A 38 4.06 -4.79 4.69
CA TYR A 38 3.69 -4.22 3.39
C TYR A 38 3.27 -2.74 3.48
N TYR A 39 2.55 -2.38 4.54
CA TYR A 39 2.18 -1.00 4.81
C TYR A 39 3.42 -0.12 5.00
N ASP A 40 4.40 -0.56 5.79
CA ASP A 40 5.65 0.19 6.00
C ASP A 40 6.42 0.38 4.69
N ARG A 41 6.49 -0.65 3.83
CA ARG A 41 7.12 -0.56 2.50
C ARG A 41 6.35 0.33 1.51
N PHE A 42 5.04 0.44 1.66
CA PHE A 42 4.23 1.42 0.92
C PHE A 42 4.57 2.84 1.36
N LEU A 43 4.66 3.10 2.67
CA LEU A 43 5.05 4.42 3.19
C LEU A 43 6.45 4.83 2.72
N CYS A 44 7.42 3.90 2.74
CA CYS A 44 8.76 4.17 2.23
C CYS A 44 8.74 4.67 0.78
N ARG A 45 7.82 4.18 -0.06
CA ARG A 45 7.67 4.62 -1.45
C ARG A 45 7.03 6.00 -1.54
N VAL A 46 5.91 6.17 -0.84
CA VAL A 46 5.15 7.42 -0.79
C VAL A 46 6.03 8.61 -0.38
N PHE A 47 6.93 8.39 0.58
CA PHE A 47 7.83 9.40 1.15
C PHE A 47 9.30 9.21 0.76
N SER A 48 9.60 8.46 -0.31
CA SER A 48 10.98 8.20 -0.76
C SER A 48 11.67 9.46 -1.31
N GLU A 49 10.89 10.38 -1.85
CA GLU A 49 11.40 11.65 -2.36
C GLU A 49 11.22 12.76 -1.33
N GLN A 50 12.21 13.65 -1.21
CA GLN A 50 12.22 14.77 -0.26
C GLN A 50 11.20 15.88 -0.56
N ASP A 51 10.45 15.73 -1.65
CA ASP A 51 9.46 16.70 -2.09
C ASP A 51 8.20 16.62 -1.20
N GLN A 52 8.02 17.64 -0.36
CA GLN A 52 6.95 17.78 0.64
C GLN A 52 5.53 17.95 0.04
N ARG A 53 5.28 17.45 -1.17
CA ARG A 53 3.96 17.53 -1.82
C ARG A 53 2.92 16.59 -1.21
N LEU A 54 3.36 15.54 -0.55
CA LEU A 54 2.53 14.69 0.29
C LEU A 54 2.96 14.88 1.73
N LEU A 55 2.13 15.55 2.52
CA LEU A 55 2.35 15.71 3.95
C LEU A 55 1.37 14.84 4.73
N LEU A 56 1.86 14.31 5.85
CA LEU A 56 1.07 13.54 6.78
C LEU A 56 0.41 14.50 7.78
N LYS A 57 -0.65 15.22 7.37
CA LYS A 57 -1.57 16.03 8.23
C LYS A 57 -2.69 16.66 7.38
N GLY A 58 -3.75 17.17 8.02
CA GLY A 58 -5.05 17.41 7.40
C GLY A 58 -5.35 18.83 6.91
N GLY A 59 -5.94 18.89 5.71
CA GLY A 59 -6.59 20.06 5.09
C GLY A 59 -7.28 19.67 3.76
N THR A 60 -6.57 18.96 2.89
CA THR A 60 -7.10 18.13 1.78
C THR A 60 -6.78 16.67 2.09
N ARG A 61 -7.74 15.73 2.02
CA ARG A 61 -7.53 14.35 2.53
C ARG A 61 -7.62 13.31 1.41
N VAL A 62 -6.49 12.76 0.99
CA VAL A 62 -6.45 11.47 0.29
C VAL A 62 -6.24 10.39 1.34
N LEU A 63 -7.26 9.55 1.55
CA LEU A 63 -7.23 8.39 2.42
C LEU A 63 -6.66 7.20 1.65
N ALA A 64 -5.36 6.96 1.72
CA ALA A 64 -4.77 5.77 1.10
C ALA A 64 -5.02 4.54 2.00
N SER A 65 -5.70 3.54 1.47
CA SER A 65 -6.11 2.33 2.16
C SER A 65 -5.33 1.15 1.58
N VAL A 66 -4.48 0.55 2.41
CA VAL A 66 -3.69 -0.64 2.06
C VAL A 66 -4.22 -1.83 2.88
N PRO A 67 -4.31 -3.05 2.32
CA PRO A 67 -4.85 -4.20 3.03
C PRO A 67 -4.12 -4.50 4.37
N SER A 68 -4.87 -4.62 5.48
CA SER A 68 -4.34 -5.01 6.80
C SER A 68 -5.24 -5.89 7.67
N GLY A 69 -5.27 -7.19 7.42
CA GLY A 69 -6.04 -8.13 8.25
C GLY A 69 -7.55 -7.89 8.08
N ARG A 70 -8.30 -7.82 9.19
CA ARG A 70 -9.73 -7.41 9.23
C ARG A 70 -9.93 -5.89 9.18
N ALA A 71 -8.86 -5.09 9.21
CA ALA A 71 -8.92 -3.64 9.21
C ALA A 71 -8.22 -3.07 7.96
N THR A 72 -8.57 -1.87 7.57
CA THR A 72 -7.78 -1.08 6.62
C THR A 72 -7.08 0.00 7.43
N LYS A 73 -5.76 0.15 7.28
CA LYS A 73 -5.09 1.35 7.79
C LYS A 73 -5.24 2.42 6.73
N ASP A 74 -6.13 3.37 7.00
CA ASP A 74 -6.24 4.57 6.19
C ASP A 74 -5.11 5.53 6.58
N ILE A 75 -4.35 5.98 5.58
CA ILE A 75 -3.35 7.03 5.72
C ILE A 75 -3.99 8.32 5.26
N ASP A 76 -4.02 9.32 6.15
CA ASP A 76 -4.36 10.69 5.79
C ASP A 76 -3.19 11.37 5.10
N LEU A 77 -3.35 11.65 3.81
CA LEU A 77 -2.39 12.43 3.03
C LEU A 77 -3.00 13.76 2.63
N GLU A 78 -2.26 14.84 2.88
CA GLU A 78 -2.51 16.13 2.27
C GLU A 78 -1.60 16.31 1.06
N ALA A 79 -2.24 16.39 -0.10
CA ALA A 79 -1.58 16.69 -1.35
C ALA A 79 -1.58 18.20 -1.56
N ARG A 80 -0.42 18.78 -1.85
CA ARG A 80 -0.30 20.17 -2.34
C ARG A 80 -0.66 20.27 -3.83
N GLU A 81 -1.78 19.65 -4.20
CA GLU A 81 -2.28 19.59 -5.57
C GLU A 81 -3.64 20.29 -5.65
N HIS A 82 -3.92 20.91 -6.79
CA HIS A 82 -5.13 21.72 -6.97
C HIS A 82 -6.41 20.90 -7.15
N THR A 83 -6.28 19.58 -7.40
CA THR A 83 -7.42 18.68 -7.62
C THR A 83 -7.18 17.31 -6.97
N LEU A 84 -8.27 16.62 -6.62
CA LEU A 84 -8.20 15.23 -6.13
C LEU A 84 -7.58 14.29 -7.16
N ASP A 85 -7.87 14.47 -8.45
CA ASP A 85 -7.30 13.62 -9.50
C ASP A 85 -5.78 13.78 -9.62
N ALA A 86 -5.27 15.01 -9.51
CA ALA A 86 -3.83 15.29 -9.45
C ALA A 86 -3.19 14.68 -8.20
N ALA A 87 -3.86 14.78 -7.05
CA ALA A 87 -3.40 14.14 -5.82
C ALA A 87 -3.33 12.61 -5.93
N ILE A 88 -4.33 11.97 -6.54
CA ILE A 88 -4.36 10.52 -6.79
C ILE A 88 -3.27 10.13 -7.79
N ALA A 89 -3.07 10.89 -8.87
CA ALA A 89 -2.03 10.64 -9.86
C ALA A 89 -0.63 10.73 -9.24
N MET A 90 -0.39 11.73 -8.39
CA MET A 90 0.86 11.85 -7.63
C MET A 90 1.05 10.66 -6.69
N LEU A 91 0.03 10.29 -5.91
CA LEU A 91 0.10 9.13 -5.01
C LEU A 91 0.41 7.84 -5.76
N ARG A 92 -0.21 7.63 -6.93
CA ARG A 92 0.07 6.47 -7.80
C ARG A 92 1.52 6.46 -8.27
N THR A 93 2.05 7.61 -8.68
CA THR A 93 3.44 7.76 -9.12
C THR A 93 4.40 7.42 -8.00
N ARG A 94 4.17 7.96 -6.80
CA ARG A 94 4.98 7.70 -5.61
C ARG A 94 4.92 6.25 -5.17
N ALA A 95 3.73 5.65 -5.16
CA ALA A 95 3.55 4.22 -4.84
C ALA A 95 4.22 3.28 -5.85
N SER A 96 4.49 3.74 -7.08
CA SER A 96 5.13 2.95 -8.13
C SER A 96 6.67 2.96 -8.07
N VAL A 97 7.26 3.75 -7.17
CA VAL A 97 8.72 3.79 -6.98
C VAL A 97 9.24 2.39 -6.66
N ASP A 98 10.20 1.92 -7.47
CA ASP A 98 10.88 0.66 -7.24
C ASP A 98 11.99 0.84 -6.21
N LEU A 99 11.80 0.23 -5.03
CA LEU A 99 12.81 0.20 -3.97
C LEU A 99 13.71 -1.04 -4.05
N GLY A 100 13.59 -1.85 -5.11
CA GLY A 100 14.37 -3.07 -5.30
C GLY A 100 14.03 -4.17 -4.29
N ASP A 101 12.81 -4.21 -3.77
CA ASP A 101 12.33 -5.19 -2.77
C ASP A 101 11.32 -6.19 -3.32
N PHE A 102 11.19 -6.25 -4.64
CA PHE A 102 10.24 -7.08 -5.36
C PHE A 102 8.77 -6.78 -5.02
N LEU A 103 8.42 -5.67 -4.37
CA LEU A 103 7.03 -5.30 -4.15
C LEU A 103 6.54 -4.35 -5.24
N VAL A 104 5.39 -4.66 -5.80
CA VAL A 104 4.69 -3.81 -6.77
C VAL A 104 3.36 -3.42 -6.16
N PHE A 105 3.13 -2.12 -5.98
CA PHE A 105 1.86 -1.58 -5.52
C PHE A 105 1.05 -1.09 -6.72
N THR A 106 -0.13 -1.63 -6.91
CA THR A 106 -1.00 -1.31 -8.05
C THR A 106 -2.27 -0.64 -7.58
N TYR A 107 -2.64 0.48 -8.19
CA TYR A 107 -3.90 1.16 -7.90
C TYR A 107 -5.10 0.25 -8.21
N ALA A 108 -5.94 0.02 -7.20
CA ALA A 108 -7.10 -0.86 -7.28
C ALA A 108 -8.43 -0.08 -7.43
N GLY A 109 -8.43 1.21 -7.10
CA GLY A 109 -9.61 2.07 -7.26
C GLY A 109 -9.65 3.21 -6.25
N SER A 110 -10.63 4.08 -6.39
CA SER A 110 -10.91 5.15 -5.45
C SER A 110 -12.41 5.33 -5.26
N ARG A 111 -12.81 5.84 -4.08
CA ARG A 111 -14.19 6.21 -3.78
C ARG A 111 -14.19 7.48 -2.95
N ARG A 112 -15.16 8.38 -3.18
CA ARG A 112 -15.31 9.56 -2.33
C ARG A 112 -15.49 9.11 -0.88
N ALA A 113 -14.73 9.71 0.02
CA ALA A 113 -14.94 9.49 1.44
C ALA A 113 -16.17 10.30 1.87
N ILE A 114 -17.18 9.62 2.40
CA ILE A 114 -18.39 10.27 2.90
C ILE A 114 -18.17 10.53 4.39
N GLY A 115 -18.14 11.81 4.77
CA GLY A 115 -18.17 12.26 6.16
C GLY A 115 -16.82 12.71 6.73
N THR A 116 -16.70 14.00 6.96
CA THR A 116 -16.33 14.54 8.28
C THR A 116 -17.22 15.77 8.53
N ASN A 117 -17.39 16.21 9.77
CA ASN A 117 -18.21 17.36 10.22
C ASN A 117 -17.79 18.75 9.60
N GLN A 118 -17.18 18.78 8.42
CA GLN A 118 -16.69 19.97 7.73
C GLN A 118 -17.19 19.99 6.28
N PRO A 119 -18.10 20.91 5.92
CA PRO A 119 -18.72 21.00 4.60
C PRO A 119 -17.78 21.28 3.42
N SER A 120 -16.50 21.58 3.68
CA SER A 120 -15.57 22.16 2.70
C SER A 120 -14.34 21.30 2.38
N VAL A 121 -14.24 20.07 2.90
CA VAL A 121 -13.10 19.17 2.61
C VAL A 121 -13.55 18.06 1.68
N GLU A 122 -13.11 18.12 0.42
CA GLU A 122 -13.20 16.99 -0.49
C GLU A 122 -12.18 15.91 -0.07
N ALA A 123 -12.65 14.67 0.10
CA ALA A 123 -11.80 13.57 0.49
C ALA A 123 -12.04 12.34 -0.38
N MET A 124 -10.97 11.61 -0.69
CA MET A 124 -11.00 10.42 -1.54
C MET A 124 -10.32 9.26 -0.83
N GLN A 125 -11.01 8.13 -0.67
CA GLN A 125 -10.36 6.89 -0.30
C GLN A 125 -9.78 6.21 -1.54
N VAL A 126 -8.49 5.91 -1.53
CA VAL A 126 -7.74 5.26 -2.60
C VAL A 126 -7.30 3.88 -2.13
N LYS A 127 -7.42 2.86 -2.96
CA LYS A 127 -7.00 1.49 -2.66
C LYS A 127 -5.83 1.05 -3.52
N PHE A 128 -4.91 0.31 -2.92
CA PHE A 128 -3.80 -0.35 -3.61
C PHE A 128 -3.78 -1.84 -3.31
N ASP A 129 -3.47 -2.64 -4.32
CA ASP A 129 -3.06 -4.03 -4.17
C ASP A 129 -1.54 -4.13 -4.08
N VAL A 130 -1.05 -5.17 -3.41
CA VAL A 130 0.39 -5.48 -3.32
C VAL A 130 0.68 -6.82 -3.97
N LEU A 131 1.66 -6.84 -4.87
CA LEU A 131 2.14 -8.01 -5.59
C LEU A 131 3.62 -8.22 -5.31
N THR A 132 4.06 -9.48 -5.30
CA THR A 132 5.49 -9.82 -5.27
C THR A 132 5.98 -10.10 -6.69
N GLY A 133 6.89 -9.26 -7.18
CA GLY A 133 7.47 -9.30 -8.50
C GLY A 133 8.35 -10.53 -8.73
N LYS A 134 8.12 -11.15 -9.90
CA LYS A 134 8.79 -12.32 -10.51
C LYS A 134 8.43 -13.72 -9.98
N ASP A 135 7.22 -13.91 -9.46
CA ASP A 135 6.42 -15.07 -9.85
C ASP A 135 5.10 -14.53 -10.41
N ARG A 136 4.99 -14.46 -11.74
CA ARG A 136 3.68 -14.38 -12.38
C ARG A 136 3.01 -15.72 -12.06
N LEU A 137 2.19 -15.78 -11.00
CA LEU A 137 1.27 -16.90 -10.78
C LEU A 137 0.64 -17.21 -12.14
N ALA A 138 0.98 -18.37 -12.70
CA ALA A 138 0.63 -18.73 -14.06
C ALA A 138 -0.89 -18.53 -14.21
N ARG A 139 -1.29 -17.56 -15.04
CA ARG A 139 -2.66 -17.46 -15.50
C ARG A 139 -2.92 -18.76 -16.25
N LYS A 140 -3.60 -19.73 -15.61
CA LYS A 140 -4.16 -20.87 -16.31
C LYS A 140 -5.23 -20.31 -17.23
N THR A 141 -4.89 -20.16 -18.51
CA THR A 141 -5.89 -20.01 -19.56
C THR A 141 -6.61 -21.35 -19.63
N LEU A 142 -7.88 -21.39 -19.22
CA LEU A 142 -8.74 -22.51 -19.57
C LEU A 142 -8.96 -22.46 -21.09
N PRO A 143 -8.79 -23.58 -21.81
CA PRO A 143 -9.14 -23.62 -23.23
C PRO A 143 -10.66 -23.44 -23.35
N THR A 144 -11.06 -22.42 -24.10
CA THR A 144 -12.43 -22.34 -24.62
C THR A 144 -12.53 -23.37 -25.74
N SER A 145 -13.25 -24.47 -25.46
CA SER A 145 -13.89 -25.28 -26.48
C SER A 145 -15.19 -24.61 -26.94
#